data_AF-A0A662M150-F1
#
_entry.id   AF-A0A662M150-F1
#
_cell.length_a   1.000
_cell.length_b   1.000
_cell.length_c   1.000
_cell.angle_alpha   90.00
_cell.angle_beta   90.00
_cell.angle_gamma   90.00
#
_symmetry.space_group_name_H-M   'P 1'
#
loop_
_entity.id
_entity.type
_entity.pdbx_description
1 polymer ?
#
loop_
_entity_poly.entity_id
_entity_poly.type
_entity_poly.pdbx_seq_one_letter_code
_entity_poly.pdbx_strand_id
1 'polypeptide(L)'
;SGIKKNKLRKNLDKISVIEVFNACSIPQSNLKTMKIAKQYNLGGTGGSDTHIPEYAGCGYTLIDTTDNSIDNIISMIEKKKTWGEGTTLPLCYRRDRLIKSVKQFFQRGFKRI
;
A
#
# COMPACT_ATOMS: atom_id res chain seq x y z
N SER A 1 -12.85 6.88 2.97
CA SER A 1 -12.49 5.46 3.01
C SER A 1 -11.69 5.21 4.27
N GLY A 2 -12.16 4.33 5.15
CA GLY A 2 -11.53 4.03 6.43
C GLY A 2 -11.16 2.55 6.51
N ILE A 3 -10.04 2.24 7.13
CA ILE A 3 -9.62 0.86 7.39
C ILE A 3 -10.73 0.18 8.20
N LYS A 4 -11.27 -0.93 7.68
CA LYS A 4 -12.36 -1.69 8.34
C LYS A 4 -11.79 -2.44 9.55
N LYS A 5 -11.57 -1.72 10.65
CA LYS A 5 -10.91 -2.23 11.87
C LYS A 5 -11.52 -3.55 12.38
N ASN A 6 -12.84 -3.70 12.31
CA ASN A 6 -13.51 -4.93 12.75
C ASN A 6 -13.13 -6.14 11.89
N LYS A 7 -12.94 -5.96 10.57
CA LYS A 7 -12.48 -7.05 9.69
C LYS A 7 -11.01 -7.35 9.91
N LEU A 8 -10.18 -6.32 10.11
CA LEU A 8 -8.78 -6.48 10.42
C LEU A 8 -8.58 -7.29 11.71
N ARG A 9 -9.30 -6.90 12.79
CA ARG A 9 -9.25 -7.58 14.08
C ARG A 9 -9.54 -9.08 14.01
N LYS A 10 -10.48 -9.49 13.16
CA LYS A 10 -10.84 -10.91 12.95
C LYS A 10 -9.75 -11.74 12.26
N ASN A 11 -8.73 -11.11 11.68
CA ASN A 11 -7.68 -11.79 10.92
C ASN A 11 -6.27 -11.41 11.42
N LEU A 12 -6.15 -10.78 12.59
CA LEU A 12 -4.86 -10.33 13.12
C LEU A 12 -3.89 -11.48 13.38
N ASP A 13 -4.43 -12.63 13.76
CA ASP A 13 -3.73 -13.89 13.95
C ASP A 13 -3.23 -14.54 12.64
N LYS A 14 -3.80 -14.13 11.51
CA LYS A 14 -3.51 -14.70 10.17
C LYS A 14 -2.58 -13.84 9.34
N ILE A 15 -2.21 -12.66 9.83
CA ILE A 15 -1.39 -11.70 9.08
C ILE A 15 -0.18 -11.28 9.89
N SER A 16 0.98 -11.29 9.25
CA SER A 16 2.21 -10.77 9.85
C SER A 16 2.43 -9.29 9.52
N VAL A 17 1.99 -8.87 8.33
CA VAL A 17 2.25 -7.54 7.77
C VAL A 17 1.00 -6.92 7.15
N ILE A 18 1.04 -5.61 6.94
CA ILE A 18 0.02 -4.84 6.22
C ILE A 18 0.70 -3.82 5.30
N GLU A 19 0.06 -3.48 4.17
CA GLU A 19 0.57 -2.40 3.31
C GLU A 19 0.45 -1.06 4.04
N VAL A 20 1.60 -0.53 4.45
CA VAL A 20 1.71 0.76 5.16
C VAL A 20 1.98 1.91 4.19
N PHE A 21 2.50 1.62 3.01
CA PHE A 21 2.80 2.62 1.99
C PHE A 21 2.36 2.18 0.60
N ASN A 22 1.48 2.96 -0.03
CA ASN A 22 1.14 2.79 -1.44
C ASN A 22 1.38 4.12 -2.16
N ALA A 23 2.18 4.12 -3.24
CA ALA A 23 2.54 5.36 -3.95
C ALA A 23 1.33 6.01 -4.65
N CYS A 24 0.35 5.22 -5.07
CA CYS A 24 -0.94 5.67 -5.61
C CYS A 24 -1.90 6.18 -4.53
N SER A 25 -1.64 5.94 -3.25
CA SER A 25 -2.47 6.45 -2.15
C SER A 25 -2.11 7.87 -1.76
N ILE A 26 -3.07 8.59 -1.18
CA ILE A 26 -2.79 9.91 -0.59
C ILE A 26 -1.95 9.73 0.71
N PRO A 27 -1.06 10.68 1.05
CA PRO A 27 -0.21 10.56 2.24
C PRO A 27 -0.99 10.30 3.53
N GLN A 28 -2.17 10.91 3.69
CA GLN A 28 -3.02 10.73 4.86
C GLN A 28 -3.54 9.28 5.01
N SER A 29 -3.64 8.52 3.91
CA SER A 29 -4.03 7.11 3.94
C SER A 29 -2.88 6.25 4.44
N ASN A 30 -1.66 6.46 3.92
CA ASN A 30 -0.45 5.78 4.35
C ASN A 30 -0.19 6.03 5.84
N LEU A 31 -0.34 7.27 6.30
CA LEU A 31 -0.23 7.60 7.73
C LEU A 31 -1.23 6.85 8.61
N LYS A 32 -2.45 6.57 8.11
CA LYS A 32 -3.46 5.82 8.86
C LYS A 32 -3.11 4.33 8.92
N THR A 33 -2.66 3.73 7.81
CA THR A 33 -2.23 2.31 7.79
C THR A 33 -0.98 2.11 8.64
N MET A 34 0.01 3.00 8.57
CA MET A 34 1.19 2.98 9.45
C MET A 34 0.81 3.00 10.94
N LYS A 35 -0.11 3.89 11.35
CA LYS A 35 -0.59 3.95 12.75
C LYS A 35 -1.25 2.64 13.17
N ILE A 36 -2.02 2.01 12.28
CA ILE A 36 -2.67 0.74 12.55
C ILE A 36 -1.67 -0.42 12.63
N ALA A 37 -0.67 -0.46 11.76
CA ALA A 37 0.39 -1.47 11.81
C ALA A 37 1.12 -1.41 13.17
N LYS A 38 1.50 -0.20 13.60
CA LYS A 38 2.11 0.02 14.93
C LYS A 38 1.16 -0.37 16.07
N GLN A 39 -0.12 0.01 15.99
CA GLN A 39 -1.11 -0.32 17.02
C GLN A 39 -1.28 -1.83 17.24
N TYR A 40 -1.19 -2.64 16.18
CA TYR A 40 -1.39 -4.09 16.27
C TYR A 40 -0.10 -4.90 16.20
N ASN A 41 1.06 -4.24 16.33
CA ASN A 41 2.38 -4.87 16.23
C ASN A 41 2.50 -5.76 14.98
N LEU A 42 2.18 -5.19 13.82
CA LEU A 42 2.34 -5.78 12.49
C LEU A 42 3.54 -5.15 11.79
N GLY A 43 4.19 -5.92 10.93
CA GLY A 43 5.18 -5.37 10.01
C GLY A 43 4.52 -4.58 8.89
N GLY A 44 5.33 -3.90 8.09
CA GLY A 44 4.87 -3.07 6.98
C GLY A 44 5.34 -3.57 5.63
N THR A 45 4.51 -3.43 4.61
CA THR A 45 4.92 -3.53 3.21
C THR A 45 4.63 -2.23 2.47
N GLY A 46 5.37 -2.00 1.39
CA GLY A 46 5.20 -0.86 0.51
C GLY A 46 5.19 -1.25 -0.95
N GLY A 47 4.34 -0.60 -1.74
CA GLY A 47 4.15 -0.87 -3.16
C GLY A 47 3.91 0.39 -3.98
N SER A 48 4.41 0.39 -5.21
CA SER A 48 4.13 1.48 -6.16
C SER A 48 2.68 1.42 -6.68
N ASP A 49 2.15 0.21 -6.90
CA ASP A 49 0.83 -0.07 -7.48
C ASP A 49 0.57 0.78 -8.76
N THR A 50 1.65 1.08 -9.47
CA THR A 50 1.61 1.88 -10.68
C THR A 50 1.19 0.99 -11.85
N HIS A 51 0.42 1.59 -12.75
CA HIS A 51 0.07 0.98 -14.04
C HIS A 51 0.91 1.61 -15.17
N ILE A 52 1.98 2.32 -14.80
CA ILE A 52 2.89 3.09 -15.65
C ILE A 52 4.34 2.77 -15.23
N PRO A 53 5.17 2.22 -16.13
CA PRO A 53 6.53 1.79 -15.81
C PRO A 53 7.42 2.85 -15.18
N GLU A 54 7.24 4.12 -15.58
CA GLU A 54 8.04 5.27 -15.13
C GLU A 54 7.92 5.55 -13.64
N TYR A 55 6.87 5.06 -12.99
CA TYR A 55 6.67 5.19 -11.55
C TYR A 55 6.89 3.88 -10.79
N ALA A 56 7.43 2.85 -11.45
CA ALA A 56 7.80 1.62 -10.77
C ALA A 56 8.88 1.94 -9.73
N GLY A 57 8.75 1.35 -8.55
CA GLY A 57 9.67 1.64 -7.44
C GLY A 57 9.40 2.97 -6.71
N CYS A 58 8.38 3.75 -7.06
CA CYS A 58 7.97 4.88 -6.21
C CYS A 58 7.44 4.44 -4.83
N GLY A 59 7.05 3.18 -4.67
CA GLY A 59 6.78 2.57 -3.38
C GLY A 59 7.41 1.19 -3.34
N TYR A 60 8.08 0.87 -2.24
CA TYR A 60 8.84 -0.36 -2.06
C TYR A 60 8.83 -0.82 -0.60
N THR A 61 9.23 -2.07 -0.40
CA THR A 61 9.39 -2.66 0.93
C THR A 61 10.87 -2.72 1.27
N LEU A 62 11.25 -2.09 2.38
CA LEU A 62 12.57 -2.20 2.98
C LEU A 62 12.66 -3.48 3.82
N ILE A 63 13.77 -4.19 3.61
CA ILE A 63 14.14 -5.38 4.36
C ILE A 63 15.60 -5.20 4.75
N ASP A 64 15.86 -5.08 6.05
CA ASP A 64 17.21 -4.90 6.56
C ASP A 64 17.91 -6.26 6.68
N THR A 65 18.51 -6.71 5.57
CA THR A 65 19.23 -7.97 5.50
C THR A 65 20.30 -7.94 4.41
N THR A 66 21.34 -8.74 4.60
CA THR A 66 22.39 -8.98 3.59
C THR A 66 22.13 -10.24 2.77
N ASP A 67 21.22 -11.11 3.22
CA ASP A 67 20.85 -12.34 2.52
C ASP A 67 19.57 -12.12 1.71
N ASN A 68 19.70 -12.11 0.38
CA ASN A 68 18.60 -11.91 -0.55
C ASN A 68 17.92 -13.23 -0.97
N SER A 69 18.16 -14.33 -0.26
CA SER A 69 17.45 -15.59 -0.48
C SER A 69 15.93 -15.41 -0.27
N ILE A 70 15.14 -16.12 -1.06
CA ILE A 70 13.67 -16.07 -0.99
C ILE A 70 13.19 -16.47 0.41
N ASP A 71 13.79 -17.52 0.98
CA ASP A 71 13.44 -18.02 2.31
C ASP A 71 13.71 -16.98 3.40
N ASN A 72 14.83 -16.26 3.31
CA ASN A 72 15.12 -15.20 4.26
C ASN A 72 14.14 -14.02 4.14
N ILE A 73 13.79 -13.63 2.91
CA ILE A 73 12.78 -12.58 2.67
C ILE A 73 11.43 -12.97 3.30
N ILE A 74 10.97 -14.20 3.05
CA ILE A 74 9.72 -14.71 3.64
C ILE A 74 9.81 -14.72 5.17
N SER A 75 10.91 -15.24 5.73
CA SER A 75 11.18 -15.23 7.17
C SER A 75 11.14 -13.82 7.76
N MET A 76 11.68 -12.81 7.08
CA MET A 76 11.65 -11.41 7.54
C MET A 76 10.23 -10.83 7.53
N ILE A 77 9.41 -11.18 6.53
CA ILE A 77 7.99 -10.81 6.47
C ILE A 77 7.23 -11.47 7.62
N GLU A 78 7.41 -12.78 7.84
CA GLU A 78 6.76 -13.52 8.92
C GLU A 78 7.13 -12.97 10.30
N LYS A 79 8.41 -12.63 10.50
CA LYS A 79 8.96 -12.00 11.71
C LYS A 79 8.59 -10.52 11.84
N LYS A 80 7.81 -9.97 10.90
CA LYS A 80 7.32 -8.58 10.94
C LYS A 80 8.44 -7.54 10.86
N LYS A 81 9.58 -7.88 10.27
CA LYS A 81 10.80 -7.06 10.19
C LYS A 81 10.94 -6.28 8.88
N THR A 82 9.83 -6.06 8.19
CA THR A 82 9.79 -5.30 6.94
C THR A 82 9.05 -3.98 7.14
N TRP A 83 9.35 -2.98 6.31
CA TRP A 83 8.64 -1.71 6.34
C TRP A 83 8.41 -1.14 4.94
N GLY A 84 7.26 -0.51 4.71
CA GLY A 84 6.93 0.13 3.44
C GLY A 84 7.33 1.60 3.39
N GLU A 85 8.04 2.00 2.33
CA GLU A 85 8.49 3.37 2.11
C GLU A 85 8.40 3.78 0.64
N GLY A 86 8.68 5.06 0.37
CA GLY A 86 8.79 5.62 -0.96
C GLY A 86 8.23 7.03 -1.08
N THR A 87 7.91 7.41 -2.31
CA THR A 87 7.40 8.72 -2.70
C THR A 87 6.02 8.57 -3.35
N THR A 88 5.04 9.36 -2.89
CA THR A 88 3.71 9.36 -3.52
C THR A 88 3.76 9.97 -4.92
N LEU A 89 2.93 9.47 -5.82
CA LEU A 89 2.90 9.95 -7.21
C LEU A 89 2.58 11.45 -7.32
N PRO A 90 3.15 12.15 -8.32
CA PRO A 90 2.91 13.57 -8.55
C PRO A 90 1.41 13.90 -8.65
N LEU A 91 1.02 15.08 -8.15
CA LEU A 91 -0.36 15.54 -8.15
C LEU A 91 -0.98 15.61 -9.56
N CYS A 92 -0.19 15.99 -10.57
CA CYS A 92 -0.63 16.02 -11.97
C CYS A 92 -1.12 14.65 -12.44
N TYR A 93 -0.36 13.59 -12.16
CA TYR A 93 -0.75 12.24 -12.52
C TYR A 93 -1.98 11.74 -11.76
N ARG A 94 -2.07 12.08 -10.47
CA ARG A 94 -3.28 11.78 -9.66
C ARG A 94 -4.53 12.44 -10.23
N ARG A 95 -4.40 13.67 -10.71
CA ARG A 95 -5.49 14.43 -11.35
C ARG A 95 -5.93 13.75 -12.64
N ASP A 96 -5.00 13.32 -13.49
CA ASP A 96 -5.34 12.68 -14.75
C ASP A 96 -6.08 11.35 -14.53
N ARG A 97 -5.71 10.59 -13.49
CA ARG A 97 -6.45 9.39 -13.07
C ARG A 97 -7.87 9.70 -12.59
N LEU A 98 -8.06 10.81 -11.88
CA LEU A 98 -9.39 11.29 -11.47
C LEU A 98 -10.22 11.73 -12.68
N ILE A 99 -9.64 12.49 -13.62
CA ILE A 99 -10.33 12.91 -14.84
C ILE A 99 -10.76 11.68 -15.64
N LYS A 100 -9.87 10.69 -15.78
CA LYS A 100 -10.16 9.43 -16.48
C LYS A 100 -11.28 8.64 -15.78
N SER A 101 -11.33 8.61 -14.44
CA SER A 101 -12.39 7.91 -13.71
C SER A 101 -13.73 8.61 -13.84
N VAL A 102 -13.74 9.94 -13.78
CA VAL A 102 -14.93 10.78 -14.00
C VAL A 102 -15.44 10.61 -15.43
N LYS A 103 -14.57 10.70 -16.44
CA LYS A 103 -14.94 10.49 -17.85
C LYS A 103 -15.58 9.10 -18.06
N GLN A 104 -14.98 8.05 -17.50
CA GLN A 104 -15.54 6.70 -17.57
C GLN A 104 -16.91 6.58 -16.88
N PHE A 105 -17.11 7.27 -15.76
CA PHE A 105 -18.40 7.31 -15.07
C PHE A 105 -19.49 7.93 -15.93
N PHE A 106 -19.20 9.05 -16.60
CA PHE A 106 -20.12 9.66 -17.58
C PHE A 106 -20.38 8.75 -18.78
N GLN A 107 -19.33 8.14 -19.36
CA GLN A 107 -19.47 7.20 -20.49
C GLN A 107 -20.33 5.98 -20.17
N ARG A 108 -20.38 5.56 -18.89
CA ARG A 108 -21.22 4.44 -18.42
C ARG A 108 -22.65 4.86 -18.08
N GLY A 109 -23.04 6.12 -18.32
CA GLY A 109 -24.35 6.63 -17.96
C GLY A 109 -24.56 6.69 -16.45
N PHE A 110 -23.56 7.21 -15.70
CA PHE A 110 -23.63 7.41 -14.25
C PHE A 110 -23.77 6.12 -13.42
N LYS A 111 -23.45 4.96 -14.01
CA LYS A 111 -23.40 3.68 -13.29
C LYS A 111 -22.09 3.56 -12.50
N ARG A 112 -22.19 3.25 -11.21
CA ARG A 112 -21.04 2.95 -10.36
C ARG A 112 -20.47 1.57 -10.71
N ILE A 113 -19.16 1.44 -10.53
CA ILE A 113 -18.45 0.14 -10.50
C ILE A 113 -18.65 -0.48 -9.12
#